data_AF-A0A257THZ2-F1
#
_entry.id   AF-A0A257THZ2-F1
#
_cell.length_a   1.000
_cell.length_b   1.000
_cell.length_c   1.000
_cell.angle_alpha   90.00
_cell.angle_beta   90.00
_cell.angle_gamma   90.00
#
_symmetry.space_group_name_H-M   'P 1'
#
loop_
_entity.id
_entity.type
_entity.pdbx_description
1 polymer ?
#
loop_
_entity_poly.entity_id
_entity_poly.type
_entity_poly.pdbx_seq_one_letter_code
_entity_poly.pdbx_strand_id
1 'polypeptide(L)'
;SAFENEFSLLQFSTEFKAKESFMSASAPSLAINGATQNTKATYTGELTVLTTLFFMWGFLTCLNDILIPHLKAVFLLNYAEAMLVQLSFFAAYFIVSLPSGTIVERIGYKRGIVIGLVTAGVGCLIFYPAAGMQSYPLFLLALFVLASGITLLQVAANPYVAILGKPETASSRLNLTQAFNSLGTTIAPYFGALVILSVAVKSTEEIQRMAPAQLSAYRLTQASAVQVPYLWLAAALLVIAAVFAFLKLPQIEAGSVAKHLLERGLAYHWRTSTISSRTPDEHVLMLSQLLTLVGLDVSRDVSALAISSSAPTVTTQLRRMTQRWFADRPVTILGPGVKTGMAILYDNPREVGADRIADAVGAYDLCPGPLIVVDLGTATVFDVVSVKGEYLGGAIAPGVMVSLEA
;
A
#
# COMPACT_ATOMS: atom_id res chain seq x y z
N SER A 1 -0.03 37.75 -22.24
CA SER A 1 0.61 36.48 -22.62
C SER A 1 0.20 35.44 -21.60
N ALA A 2 -0.27 34.30 -22.11
CA ALA A 2 -0.99 33.26 -21.40
C ALA A 2 -0.23 32.70 -20.17
N PHE A 3 -0.95 32.56 -19.06
CA PHE A 3 -0.68 31.57 -18.02
C PHE A 3 -2.03 30.90 -17.74
N GLU A 4 -2.28 29.83 -18.50
CA GLU A 4 -3.41 28.93 -18.29
C GLU A 4 -3.07 28.01 -17.12
N ASN A 5 -3.87 28.10 -16.06
CA ASN A 5 -3.88 27.16 -14.96
C ASN A 5 -4.66 25.91 -15.41
N GLU A 6 -3.94 24.83 -15.73
CA GLU A 6 -4.52 23.49 -15.80
C GLU A 6 -4.43 22.78 -14.44
N PHE A 7 -5.17 21.68 -14.31
CA PHE A 7 -5.28 20.77 -13.16
C PHE A 7 -6.40 21.04 -12.15
N SER A 8 -7.56 20.47 -12.46
CA SER A 8 -8.46 19.92 -11.45
C SER A 8 -8.81 18.48 -11.86
N LEU A 9 -8.53 17.53 -10.97
CA LEU A 9 -8.98 16.15 -11.07
C LEU A 9 -10.16 16.00 -10.09
N LEU A 10 -11.38 16.17 -10.60
CA LEU A 10 -12.60 15.82 -9.88
C LEU A 10 -13.20 14.56 -10.50
N GLN A 11 -13.31 13.54 -9.67
CA GLN A 11 -13.92 12.27 -10.00
C GLN A 11 -15.44 12.46 -10.16
N PHE A 12 -15.92 12.40 -11.40
CA PHE A 12 -17.34 12.31 -11.68
C PHE A 12 -17.77 10.85 -11.57
N SER A 13 -18.25 10.44 -10.41
CA SER A 13 -19.05 9.22 -10.27
C SER A 13 -20.50 9.55 -10.64
N THR A 14 -21.01 8.98 -11.73
CA THR A 14 -22.45 8.90 -12.00
C THR A 14 -22.89 7.48 -11.72
N GLU A 15 -23.49 7.25 -10.55
CA GLU A 15 -24.02 5.94 -10.17
C GLU A 15 -25.36 5.69 -10.86
N PHE A 16 -25.39 4.73 -11.78
CA PHE A 16 -26.62 4.23 -12.38
C PHE A 16 -27.03 2.91 -11.75
N LYS A 17 -28.13 2.94 -10.99
CA LYS A 17 -28.79 1.73 -10.51
C LYS A 17 -29.90 1.33 -11.49
N ALA A 18 -29.63 0.37 -12.37
CA ALA A 18 -30.64 -0.19 -13.26
C ALA A 18 -31.71 -0.95 -12.44
N LYS A 19 -32.98 -0.65 -12.68
CA LYS A 19 -34.15 -1.31 -12.06
C LYS A 19 -34.36 -2.69 -12.72
N GLU A 20 -34.75 -3.68 -11.92
CA GLU A 20 -34.88 -5.14 -12.19
C GLU A 20 -35.77 -5.59 -13.38
N SER A 21 -36.07 -4.77 -14.38
CA SER A 21 -37.08 -5.07 -15.40
C SER A 21 -36.59 -5.80 -16.66
N PHE A 22 -35.31 -6.17 -16.78
CA PHE A 22 -34.75 -6.80 -17.99
C PHE A 22 -34.41 -8.30 -17.87
N MET A 23 -34.85 -8.98 -16.80
CA MET A 23 -34.73 -10.44 -16.71
C MET A 23 -36.05 -11.15 -17.06
N SER A 24 -36.37 -11.24 -18.36
CA SER A 24 -37.39 -12.18 -18.89
C SER A 24 -36.82 -13.17 -19.91
N ALA A 25 -35.52 -13.46 -19.82
CA ALA A 25 -34.94 -14.65 -20.41
C ALA A 25 -34.62 -15.63 -19.27
N SER A 26 -35.24 -16.80 -19.30
CA SER A 26 -35.09 -17.89 -18.35
C SER A 26 -33.61 -18.21 -18.07
N ALA A 27 -33.12 -17.74 -16.93
CA ALA A 27 -31.85 -18.19 -16.39
C ALA A 27 -32.01 -19.68 -15.99
N PRO A 28 -31.13 -20.59 -16.44
CA PRO A 28 -31.12 -21.94 -15.93
C PRO A 28 -30.88 -21.88 -14.42
N SER A 29 -31.68 -22.63 -13.66
CA SER A 29 -31.57 -22.78 -12.22
C SER A 29 -30.20 -23.35 -11.85
N LEU A 30 -29.20 -22.49 -11.74
CA LEU A 30 -27.92 -22.81 -11.12
C LEU A 30 -28.18 -22.83 -9.62
N ALA A 31 -28.33 -24.06 -9.12
CA ALA A 31 -28.25 -24.34 -7.71
C ALA A 31 -27.09 -23.55 -7.11
N ILE A 32 -27.42 -22.70 -6.13
CA ILE A 32 -26.44 -22.07 -5.27
C ILE A 32 -25.74 -23.22 -4.56
N ASN A 33 -24.63 -23.69 -5.13
CA ASN A 33 -23.57 -24.29 -4.36
C ASN A 33 -22.98 -23.15 -3.54
N GLY A 34 -23.71 -22.79 -2.48
CA GLY A 34 -23.17 -22.03 -1.39
C GLY A 34 -21.95 -22.82 -0.97
N ALA A 35 -20.77 -22.26 -1.24
CA ALA A 35 -19.59 -22.65 -0.52
C ALA A 35 -19.95 -22.43 0.94
N THR A 36 -20.40 -23.49 1.62
CA THR A 36 -20.46 -23.59 3.05
C THR A 36 -19.10 -23.12 3.53
N GLN A 37 -19.02 -21.87 3.98
CA GLN A 37 -17.88 -21.39 4.73
C GLN A 37 -17.79 -22.34 5.92
N ASN A 38 -16.83 -23.25 5.83
CA ASN A 38 -16.60 -24.28 6.80
C ASN A 38 -16.12 -23.55 8.06
N THR A 39 -17.05 -23.22 8.95
CA THR A 39 -16.89 -22.42 10.18
C THR A 39 -16.06 -23.14 11.26
N LYS A 40 -15.26 -24.13 10.86
CA LYS A 40 -14.37 -24.96 11.68
C LYS A 40 -12.97 -25.16 11.11
N ALA A 41 -12.54 -24.39 10.09
CA ALA A 41 -11.13 -24.42 9.70
C ALA A 41 -10.29 -23.68 10.76
N THR A 42 -9.63 -24.44 11.62
CA THR A 42 -8.67 -23.95 12.61
C THR A 42 -7.47 -23.35 11.89
N TYR A 43 -7.40 -22.02 11.79
CA TYR A 43 -6.28 -21.28 11.15
C TYR A 43 -5.05 -21.10 12.06
N THR A 44 -5.03 -21.80 13.20
CA THR A 44 -3.98 -21.69 14.21
C THR A 44 -2.63 -22.12 13.67
N GLY A 45 -2.59 -23.15 12.80
CA GLY A 45 -1.33 -23.62 12.20
C GLY A 45 -0.70 -22.56 11.28
N GLU A 46 -1.52 -21.94 10.44
CA GLU A 46 -1.12 -20.87 9.52
C GLU A 46 -0.68 -19.62 10.29
N LEU A 47 -1.39 -19.26 11.36
CA LEU A 47 -1.01 -18.15 12.23
C LEU A 47 0.31 -18.44 12.96
N THR A 48 0.53 -19.66 13.47
CA THR A 48 1.81 -20.04 14.08
C THR A 48 2.96 -19.89 13.08
N VAL A 49 2.79 -20.38 11.86
CA VAL A 49 3.77 -20.24 10.77
C VAL A 49 4.09 -18.77 10.49
N LEU A 50 3.06 -17.91 10.39
CA LEU A 50 3.26 -16.48 10.15
C LEU A 50 3.91 -15.77 11.34
N THR A 51 3.55 -16.13 12.56
CA THR A 51 4.19 -15.59 13.77
C THR A 51 5.68 -15.96 13.81
N THR A 52 6.04 -17.21 13.47
CA THR A 52 7.44 -17.62 13.34
C THR A 52 8.14 -16.88 12.21
N LEU A 53 7.48 -16.64 11.07
CA LEU A 53 8.01 -15.81 9.99
C LEU A 53 8.34 -14.41 10.49
N PHE A 54 7.43 -13.76 11.20
CA PHE A 54 7.63 -12.40 11.71
C PHE A 54 8.77 -12.33 12.73
N PHE A 55 8.88 -13.32 13.61
CA PHE A 55 10.02 -13.47 14.51
C PHE A 55 11.33 -13.56 13.72
N MET A 56 11.42 -14.50 12.76
CA MET A 56 12.63 -14.72 11.98
C MET A 56 12.99 -13.51 11.12
N TRP A 57 12.00 -12.87 10.50
CA TRP A 57 12.19 -11.66 9.72
C TRP A 57 12.71 -10.50 10.59
N GLY A 58 12.11 -10.22 11.74
CA GLY A 58 12.60 -9.19 12.67
C GLY A 58 14.01 -9.50 13.19
N PHE A 59 14.26 -10.75 13.57
CA PHE A 59 15.56 -11.23 14.02
C PHE A 59 16.65 -11.05 12.96
N LEU A 60 16.42 -11.52 11.73
CA LEU A 60 17.38 -11.44 10.63
C LEU A 60 17.61 -9.99 10.15
N THR A 61 16.56 -9.16 10.16
CA THR A 61 16.70 -7.72 9.85
C THR A 61 17.60 -7.02 10.86
N CYS A 62 17.43 -7.30 12.14
CA CYS A 62 18.27 -6.71 13.17
C CYS A 62 19.72 -7.25 13.14
N LEU A 63 19.93 -8.53 12.81
CA LEU A 63 21.28 -9.06 12.58
C LEU A 63 22.00 -8.33 11.43
N ASN A 64 21.28 -7.96 10.36
CA ASN A 64 21.82 -7.14 9.30
C ASN A 64 22.30 -5.78 9.81
N ASP A 65 21.53 -5.12 10.68
CA ASP A 65 21.89 -3.80 11.22
C ASP A 65 23.19 -3.83 12.04
N ILE A 66 23.46 -4.94 12.74
CA ILE A 66 24.72 -5.16 13.49
C ILE A 66 25.92 -5.26 12.56
N LEU A 67 25.73 -5.72 11.32
CA LEU A 67 26.80 -5.87 10.33
C LEU A 67 27.14 -4.54 9.62
N ILE A 68 26.22 -3.57 9.60
CA ILE A 68 26.39 -2.30 8.89
C ILE A 68 27.62 -1.51 9.39
N PRO A 69 27.87 -1.33 10.71
CA PRO A 69 29.06 -0.63 11.20
C PRO A 69 30.39 -1.20 10.69
N HIS A 70 30.51 -2.52 10.59
CA HIS A 70 31.69 -3.18 10.01
C HIS A 70 31.85 -2.82 8.53
N LEU A 71 30.75 -2.83 7.77
CA LEU A 71 30.78 -2.39 6.37
C LEU A 71 31.18 -0.92 6.24
N LYS A 72 30.67 -0.03 7.10
CA LYS A 72 31.11 1.39 7.12
C LYS A 72 32.62 1.51 7.37
N ALA A 73 33.17 0.66 8.24
CA ALA A 73 34.62 0.61 8.50
C ALA A 73 35.42 0.02 7.32
N VAL A 74 34.87 -0.93 6.56
CA VAL A 74 35.48 -1.45 5.32
C VAL A 74 35.60 -0.37 4.26
N PHE A 75 34.61 0.51 4.11
CA PHE A 75 34.60 1.54 3.07
C PHE A 75 35.18 2.89 3.52
N LEU A 76 35.51 3.05 4.81
CA LEU A 76 36.00 4.31 5.38
C LEU A 76 35.08 5.49 5.05
N LEU A 77 33.76 5.28 5.21
CA LEU A 77 32.76 6.23 4.76
C LEU A 77 32.89 7.59 5.45
N ASN A 78 32.81 8.65 4.65
CA ASN A 78 32.59 9.99 5.17
C ASN A 78 31.13 10.19 5.61
N TYR A 79 30.84 11.35 6.21
CA TYR A 79 29.50 11.65 6.72
C TYR A 79 28.41 11.59 5.63
N ALA A 80 28.66 12.16 4.45
CA ALA A 80 27.70 12.18 3.35
C ALA A 80 27.44 10.77 2.80
N GLU A 81 28.48 9.96 2.66
CA GLU A 81 28.35 8.56 2.26
C GLU A 81 27.56 7.76 3.31
N ALA A 82 27.86 7.93 4.60
CA ALA A 82 27.11 7.28 5.67
C ALA A 82 25.61 7.64 5.65
N MET A 83 25.26 8.89 5.29
CA MET A 83 23.86 9.29 5.09
C MET A 83 23.24 8.68 3.83
N LEU A 84 24.01 8.51 2.75
CA LEU A 84 23.55 7.90 1.51
C LEU A 84 23.15 6.42 1.71
N VAL A 85 23.81 5.72 2.65
CA VAL A 85 23.38 4.37 3.10
C VAL A 85 21.94 4.42 3.62
N GLN A 86 21.64 5.37 4.51
CA GLN A 86 20.30 5.50 5.10
C GLN A 86 19.26 5.92 4.05
N LEU A 87 19.63 6.84 3.17
CA LEU A 87 18.80 7.28 2.06
C LEU A 87 18.49 6.11 1.12
N SER A 88 19.49 5.30 0.75
CA SER A 88 19.31 4.14 -0.13
C SER A 88 18.35 3.11 0.47
N PHE A 89 18.43 2.86 1.78
CA PHE A 89 17.53 1.95 2.46
C PHE A 89 16.09 2.47 2.48
N PHE A 90 15.86 3.73 2.89
CA PHE A 90 14.52 4.32 2.92
C PHE A 90 13.94 4.60 1.51
N ALA A 91 14.79 4.88 0.53
CA ALA A 91 14.37 5.04 -0.86
C ALA A 91 13.72 3.75 -1.38
N ALA A 92 14.20 2.57 -0.97
CA ALA A 92 13.56 1.31 -1.33
C ALA A 92 12.13 1.23 -0.75
N TYR A 93 11.91 1.61 0.51
CA TYR A 93 10.55 1.68 1.07
C TYR A 93 9.64 2.60 0.26
N PHE A 94 10.12 3.79 -0.09
CA PHE A 94 9.31 4.74 -0.85
C PHE A 94 9.03 4.26 -2.29
N ILE A 95 10.06 3.86 -3.02
CA ILE A 95 9.98 3.52 -4.44
C ILE A 95 9.28 2.17 -4.66
N VAL A 96 9.53 1.19 -3.80
CA VAL A 96 9.14 -0.21 -4.04
C VAL A 96 7.79 -0.56 -3.39
N SER A 97 7.27 0.24 -2.46
CA SER A 97 5.98 -0.04 -1.80
C SER A 97 4.80 -0.11 -2.76
N LEU A 98 4.61 0.90 -3.63
CA LEU A 98 3.51 0.91 -4.59
C LEU A 98 3.63 -0.22 -5.64
N PRO A 99 4.79 -0.42 -6.30
CA PRO A 99 4.99 -1.57 -7.17
C PRO A 99 4.74 -2.91 -6.46
N SER A 100 5.18 -3.04 -5.21
CA SER A 100 4.95 -4.25 -4.42
C SER A 100 3.47 -4.54 -4.21
N GLY A 101 2.65 -3.52 -3.98
CA GLY A 101 1.20 -3.66 -3.91
C GLY A 101 0.64 -4.27 -5.19
N THR A 102 1.00 -3.70 -6.35
CA THR A 102 0.56 -4.20 -7.66
C THR A 102 1.06 -5.62 -7.97
N ILE A 103 2.27 -5.96 -7.52
CA ILE A 103 2.81 -7.32 -7.65
C ILE A 103 1.94 -8.27 -6.83
N VAL A 104 1.72 -7.97 -5.55
CA VAL A 104 0.92 -8.77 -4.62
C VAL A 104 -0.51 -8.94 -5.11
N GLU A 105 -1.12 -7.92 -5.69
CA GLU A 105 -2.45 -8.00 -6.32
C GLU A 105 -2.49 -9.01 -7.47
N ARG A 106 -1.44 -9.03 -8.31
CA ARG A 106 -1.39 -9.92 -9.48
C ARG A 106 -1.05 -11.36 -9.14
N ILE A 107 -0.18 -11.59 -8.16
CA ILE A 107 0.37 -12.93 -7.89
C ILE A 107 -0.13 -13.54 -6.58
N GLY A 108 -0.83 -12.76 -5.76
CA GLY A 108 -1.29 -13.13 -4.42
C GLY A 108 -0.22 -12.96 -3.33
N TYR A 109 -0.69 -12.87 -2.08
CA TYR A 109 0.15 -12.61 -0.90
C TYR A 109 1.26 -13.64 -0.70
N LYS A 110 0.95 -14.94 -0.78
CA LYS A 110 1.92 -16.01 -0.56
C LYS A 110 3.13 -15.88 -1.49
N ARG A 111 2.89 -15.66 -2.79
CA ARG A 111 3.97 -15.50 -3.77
C ARG A 111 4.72 -14.18 -3.53
N GLY A 112 4.02 -13.11 -3.15
CA GLY A 112 4.64 -11.85 -2.73
C GLY A 112 5.64 -12.04 -1.59
N ILE A 113 5.25 -12.73 -0.51
CA ILE A 113 6.12 -13.07 0.63
C ILE A 113 7.38 -13.81 0.16
N VAL A 114 7.22 -14.84 -0.66
CA VAL A 114 8.35 -15.65 -1.16
C VAL A 114 9.29 -14.82 -2.02
N ILE A 115 8.77 -14.03 -2.96
CA ILE A 115 9.60 -13.16 -3.81
C ILE A 115 10.33 -12.11 -2.97
N GLY A 116 9.66 -11.53 -1.96
CA GLY A 116 10.31 -10.61 -1.01
C GLY A 116 11.49 -11.24 -0.29
N LEU A 117 11.31 -12.45 0.27
CA LEU A 117 12.38 -13.19 0.97
C LEU A 117 13.53 -13.58 0.04
N VAL A 118 13.24 -14.03 -1.19
CA VAL A 118 14.27 -14.36 -2.19
C VAL A 118 15.04 -13.11 -2.58
N THR A 119 14.35 -12.00 -2.84
CA THR A 119 14.98 -10.72 -3.21
C THR A 119 15.88 -10.21 -2.08
N ALA A 120 15.42 -10.30 -0.83
CA ALA A 120 16.21 -9.98 0.35
C ALA A 120 17.46 -10.87 0.46
N GLY A 121 17.31 -12.19 0.27
CA GLY A 121 18.42 -13.14 0.25
C GLY A 121 19.45 -12.86 -0.85
N VAL A 122 19.00 -12.46 -2.05
CA VAL A 122 19.88 -12.01 -3.14
C VAL A 122 20.66 -10.76 -2.73
N GLY A 123 20.00 -9.78 -2.10
CA GLY A 123 20.68 -8.62 -1.52
C GLY A 123 21.79 -9.01 -0.55
N CYS A 124 21.52 -9.96 0.36
CA CYS A 124 22.53 -10.53 1.26
C CYS A 124 23.71 -11.18 0.52
N LEU A 125 23.46 -11.92 -0.56
CA LEU A 125 24.52 -12.52 -1.37
C LEU A 125 25.41 -11.47 -2.06
N ILE A 126 24.84 -10.33 -2.49
CA ILE A 126 25.60 -9.26 -3.15
C ILE A 126 26.56 -8.55 -2.16
N PHE A 127 26.28 -8.56 -0.85
CA PHE A 127 27.22 -8.01 0.14
C PHE A 127 28.57 -8.74 0.18
N TYR A 128 28.61 -10.04 -0.13
CA TYR A 128 29.85 -10.82 -0.14
C TYR A 128 30.90 -10.28 -1.14
N PRO A 129 30.57 -10.14 -2.45
CA PRO A 129 31.48 -9.50 -3.40
C PRO A 129 31.64 -8.01 -3.15
N ALA A 130 30.62 -7.30 -2.63
CA ALA A 130 30.75 -5.87 -2.29
C ALA A 130 31.84 -5.61 -1.26
N ALA A 131 31.89 -6.43 -0.20
CA ALA A 131 32.92 -6.35 0.84
C ALA A 131 34.30 -6.77 0.30
N GLY A 132 34.38 -7.86 -0.46
CA GLY A 132 35.64 -8.37 -1.02
C GLY A 132 36.29 -7.42 -2.03
N MET A 133 35.48 -6.81 -2.89
CA MET A 133 35.93 -5.82 -3.88
C MET A 133 36.09 -4.42 -3.28
N GLN A 134 35.63 -4.21 -2.03
CA GLN A 134 35.56 -2.89 -1.40
C GLN A 134 34.85 -1.84 -2.29
N SER A 135 33.83 -2.28 -3.03
CA SER A 135 33.01 -1.42 -3.91
C SER A 135 31.82 -0.82 -3.16
N TYR A 136 31.91 0.45 -2.83
CA TYR A 136 30.83 1.19 -2.18
C TYR A 136 29.54 1.27 -3.04
N PRO A 137 29.58 1.51 -4.36
CA PRO A 137 28.37 1.46 -5.19
C PRO A 137 27.69 0.08 -5.19
N LEU A 138 28.47 -1.01 -5.20
CA LEU A 138 27.91 -2.36 -5.14
C LEU A 138 27.28 -2.64 -3.77
N PHE A 139 27.85 -2.07 -2.69
CA PHE A 139 27.27 -2.11 -1.35
C PHE A 139 25.93 -1.37 -1.28
N LEU A 140 25.81 -0.18 -1.87
CA LEU A 140 24.52 0.53 -1.94
C LEU A 140 23.48 -0.25 -2.75
N LEU A 141 23.89 -0.86 -3.86
CA LEU A 141 23.02 -1.74 -4.64
C LEU A 141 22.54 -2.94 -3.81
N ALA A 142 23.45 -3.62 -3.10
CA ALA A 142 23.11 -4.75 -2.22
C ALA A 142 22.08 -4.33 -1.16
N LEU A 143 22.29 -3.17 -0.54
CA LEU A 143 21.40 -2.60 0.47
C LEU A 143 20.03 -2.26 -0.11
N PHE A 144 19.98 -1.64 -1.29
CA PHE A 144 18.73 -1.31 -1.97
C PHE A 144 17.95 -2.58 -2.34
N VAL A 145 18.62 -3.61 -2.88
CA VAL A 145 17.99 -4.89 -3.22
C VAL A 145 17.48 -5.60 -1.97
N LEU A 146 18.27 -5.63 -0.89
CA LEU A 146 17.85 -6.19 0.40
C LEU A 146 16.59 -5.45 0.90
N ALA A 147 16.64 -4.12 0.97
CA ALA A 147 15.55 -3.29 1.45
C ALA A 147 14.28 -3.47 0.59
N SER A 148 14.41 -3.54 -0.73
CA SER A 148 13.31 -3.81 -1.66
C SER A 148 12.62 -5.14 -1.37
N GLY A 149 13.40 -6.19 -1.09
CA GLY A 149 12.87 -7.50 -0.69
C GLY A 149 12.11 -7.45 0.63
N ILE A 150 12.65 -6.75 1.62
CA ILE A 150 12.00 -6.53 2.92
C ILE A 150 10.71 -5.70 2.77
N THR A 151 10.69 -4.67 1.92
CA THR A 151 9.49 -3.89 1.62
C THR A 151 8.40 -4.75 0.98
N LEU A 152 8.73 -5.54 -0.05
CA LEU A 152 7.78 -6.45 -0.69
C LEU A 152 7.23 -7.49 0.29
N LEU A 153 8.10 -8.05 1.14
CA LEU A 153 7.71 -8.97 2.20
C LEU A 153 6.67 -8.32 3.13
N GLN A 154 6.88 -7.09 3.57
CA GLN A 154 5.96 -6.36 4.47
C GLN A 154 4.61 -6.05 3.82
N VAL A 155 4.64 -5.55 2.58
CA VAL A 155 3.44 -5.22 1.80
C VAL A 155 2.58 -6.47 1.57
N ALA A 156 3.21 -7.66 1.49
CA ALA A 156 2.49 -8.92 1.37
C ALA A 156 2.06 -9.52 2.72
N ALA A 157 2.96 -9.57 3.71
CA ALA A 157 2.77 -10.33 4.94
C ALA A 157 1.76 -9.69 5.91
N ASN A 158 1.79 -8.36 6.07
CA ASN A 158 0.91 -7.67 7.01
C ASN A 158 -0.58 -7.84 6.63
N PRO A 159 -1.00 -7.58 5.37
CA PRO A 159 -2.38 -7.85 4.97
C PRO A 159 -2.72 -9.33 5.04
N TYR A 160 -1.78 -10.23 4.71
CA TYR A 160 -2.02 -11.67 4.76
C TYR A 160 -2.40 -12.17 6.16
N VAL A 161 -1.74 -11.67 7.22
CA VAL A 161 -2.12 -11.97 8.62
C VAL A 161 -3.49 -11.40 8.95
N ALA A 162 -3.78 -10.17 8.49
CA ALA A 162 -5.04 -9.49 8.77
C ALA A 162 -6.24 -10.22 8.15
N ILE A 163 -6.11 -10.77 6.95
CA ILE A 163 -7.18 -11.51 6.25
C ILE A 163 -7.22 -13.00 6.60
N LEU A 164 -6.17 -13.54 7.25
CA LEU A 164 -6.12 -14.94 7.68
C LEU A 164 -7.04 -15.18 8.88
N GLY A 165 -8.31 -15.49 8.63
CA GLY A 165 -9.30 -15.79 9.65
C GLY A 165 -10.43 -14.76 9.68
N LYS A 166 -11.09 -14.61 10.82
CA LYS A 166 -12.27 -13.73 10.92
C LYS A 166 -11.88 -12.24 10.95
N PRO A 167 -12.65 -11.33 10.31
CA PRO A 167 -12.34 -9.90 10.29
C PRO A 167 -12.26 -9.25 11.68
N GLU A 168 -13.10 -9.68 12.63
CA GLU A 168 -13.21 -9.04 13.95
C GLU A 168 -11.94 -9.20 14.80
N THR A 169 -11.10 -10.18 14.48
CA THR A 169 -9.85 -10.47 15.21
C THR A 169 -8.59 -10.14 14.39
N ALA A 170 -8.73 -9.47 13.24
CA ALA A 170 -7.61 -9.12 12.36
C ALA A 170 -6.52 -8.29 13.05
N SER A 171 -6.92 -7.23 13.76
CA SER A 171 -6.00 -6.37 14.51
C SER A 171 -5.26 -7.15 15.61
N SER A 172 -5.94 -8.04 16.33
CA SER A 172 -5.32 -8.86 17.38
C SER A 172 -4.28 -9.83 16.81
N ARG A 173 -4.56 -10.49 15.68
CA ARG A 173 -3.59 -11.37 15.00
C ARG A 173 -2.37 -10.59 14.52
N LEU A 174 -2.59 -9.44 13.89
CA LEU A 174 -1.49 -8.60 13.40
C LEU A 174 -0.62 -8.09 14.56
N ASN A 175 -1.22 -7.65 15.66
CA ASN A 175 -0.49 -7.23 16.85
C ASN A 175 0.31 -8.39 17.47
N LEU A 176 -0.25 -9.59 17.52
CA LEU A 176 0.47 -10.78 18.00
C LEU A 176 1.69 -11.10 17.12
N THR A 177 1.54 -11.13 15.80
CA THR A 177 2.66 -11.38 14.89
C THR A 177 3.72 -10.28 14.99
N GLN A 178 3.31 -9.01 15.11
CA GLN A 178 4.22 -7.88 15.28
C GLN A 178 4.96 -7.93 16.62
N ALA A 179 4.32 -8.36 17.72
CA ALA A 179 4.99 -8.56 18.99
C ALA A 179 6.14 -9.58 18.89
N PHE A 180 5.96 -10.64 18.10
CA PHE A 180 7.03 -11.61 17.81
C PHE A 180 8.12 -11.04 16.91
N ASN A 181 7.80 -10.16 15.97
CA ASN A 181 8.82 -9.41 15.21
C ASN A 181 9.69 -8.57 16.18
N SER A 182 9.06 -7.82 17.09
CA SER A 182 9.76 -7.04 18.12
C SER A 182 10.60 -7.94 19.04
N LEU A 183 10.11 -9.12 19.41
CA LEU A 183 10.86 -10.11 20.17
C LEU A 183 12.12 -10.58 19.41
N GLY A 184 11.99 -10.88 18.11
CA GLY A 184 13.13 -11.22 17.25
C GLY A 184 14.17 -10.10 17.22
N THR A 185 13.72 -8.86 17.05
CA THR A 185 14.58 -7.66 17.06
C THR A 185 15.28 -7.45 18.40
N THR A 186 14.64 -7.82 19.51
CA THR A 186 15.23 -7.71 20.86
C THR A 186 16.29 -8.78 21.12
N ILE A 187 16.10 -10.00 20.61
CA ILE A 187 17.02 -11.13 20.83
C ILE A 187 18.24 -11.06 19.89
N ALA A 188 18.06 -10.54 18.68
CA ALA A 188 19.11 -10.50 17.66
C ALA A 188 20.43 -9.83 18.11
N PRO A 189 20.44 -8.68 18.80
CA PRO A 189 21.68 -8.06 19.32
C PRO A 189 22.50 -8.97 20.23
N TYR A 190 21.84 -9.70 21.14
CA TYR A 190 22.52 -10.64 22.03
C TYR A 190 23.13 -11.80 21.25
N PHE A 191 22.39 -12.34 20.28
CA PHE A 191 22.90 -13.41 19.41
C PHE A 191 24.05 -12.93 18.52
N GLY A 192 23.91 -11.76 17.89
CA GLY A 192 24.94 -11.13 17.06
C GLY A 192 26.21 -10.80 17.85
N ALA A 193 26.08 -10.38 19.11
CA ALA A 193 27.24 -10.17 19.99
C ALA A 193 28.07 -11.44 20.22
N LEU A 194 27.42 -12.60 20.34
CA LEU A 194 28.10 -13.88 20.57
C LEU A 194 28.71 -14.47 19.30
N VAL A 195 28.04 -14.31 18.16
CA VAL A 195 28.34 -15.05 16.93
C VAL A 195 29.00 -14.21 15.85
N ILE A 196 28.73 -12.90 15.81
CA ILE A 196 29.14 -12.00 14.71
C ILE A 196 30.23 -11.01 15.16
N LEU A 197 30.13 -10.44 16.37
CA LEU A 197 30.99 -9.35 16.86
C LEU A 197 32.39 -9.79 17.34
N SER A 198 33.03 -10.76 16.68
CA SER A 198 34.38 -11.25 17.05
C SER A 198 35.51 -10.25 16.75
N VAL A 199 35.27 -9.26 15.88
CA VAL A 199 36.27 -8.25 15.48
C VAL A 199 35.75 -6.86 15.82
N ALA A 200 36.30 -6.19 16.82
CA ALA A 200 35.84 -4.84 17.17
C ALA A 200 36.08 -3.82 16.03
N VAL A 201 35.10 -2.96 15.76
CA VAL A 201 35.26 -1.78 14.90
C VAL A 201 36.00 -0.70 15.69
N LYS A 202 37.08 -0.16 15.12
CA LYS A 202 37.86 0.92 15.71
C LYS A 202 37.24 2.29 15.47
N SER A 203 37.51 3.25 16.35
CA SER A 203 37.02 4.63 16.22
C SER A 203 37.66 5.33 15.02
N THR A 204 37.03 6.41 14.54
CA THR A 204 37.55 7.22 13.43
C THR A 204 38.94 7.77 13.75
N GLU A 205 39.20 8.20 14.98
CA GLU A 205 40.50 8.72 15.43
C GLU A 205 41.57 7.62 15.44
N GLU A 206 41.22 6.40 15.86
CA GLU A 206 42.13 5.25 15.83
C GLU A 206 42.50 4.86 14.39
N ILE A 207 41.52 4.91 13.48
CA ILE A 207 41.72 4.62 12.05
C ILE A 207 42.62 5.69 11.41
N GLN A 208 42.42 6.96 11.72
CA GLN A 208 43.22 8.07 11.17
C GLN A 208 44.70 8.03 11.58
N ARG A 209 45.02 7.40 12.72
CA ARG A 209 46.40 7.25 13.21
C ARG A 209 47.14 6.05 12.61
N MET A 210 46.48 5.22 11.80
CA MET A 210 47.08 4.02 11.24
C MET A 210 48.01 4.33 10.06
N ALA A 211 49.12 3.61 9.98
CA ALA A 211 49.95 3.61 8.78
C ALA A 211 49.18 2.96 7.59
N PRO A 212 49.46 3.34 6.32
CA PRO A 212 48.75 2.80 5.15
C PRO A 212 48.73 1.26 5.06
N ALA A 213 49.82 0.60 5.46
CA ALA A 213 49.91 -0.86 5.51
C ALA A 213 49.01 -1.47 6.60
N GLN A 214 48.85 -0.81 7.74
CA GLN A 214 47.95 -1.25 8.83
C GLN A 214 46.49 -1.02 8.45
N LEU A 215 46.19 0.09 7.78
CA LEU A 215 44.84 0.42 7.32
C LEU A 215 44.31 -0.58 6.30
N SER A 216 45.13 -0.98 5.32
CA SER A 216 44.76 -2.00 4.33
C SER A 216 44.50 -3.38 4.95
N ALA A 217 45.35 -3.81 5.89
CA ALA A 217 45.14 -5.04 6.65
C ALA A 217 43.86 -5.00 7.52
N TYR A 218 43.59 -3.86 8.15
CA TYR A 218 42.35 -3.64 8.90
C TYR A 218 41.10 -3.76 8.02
N ARG A 219 41.10 -3.12 6.84
CA ARG A 219 39.97 -3.21 5.89
C ARG A 219 39.72 -4.63 5.43
N LEU A 220 40.77 -5.41 5.15
CA LEU A 220 40.63 -6.82 4.75
C LEU A 220 40.04 -7.68 5.88
N THR A 221 40.47 -7.42 7.12
CA THR A 221 39.95 -8.11 8.31
C THR A 221 38.47 -7.79 8.51
N GLN A 222 38.08 -6.51 8.41
CA GLN A 222 36.68 -6.08 8.51
C GLN A 222 35.82 -6.63 7.37
N ALA A 223 36.35 -6.71 6.14
CA ALA A 223 35.64 -7.29 5.00
C ALA A 223 35.38 -8.78 5.20
N SER A 224 36.37 -9.51 5.70
CA SER A 224 36.24 -10.94 6.00
C SER A 224 35.26 -11.19 7.15
N ALA A 225 35.20 -10.29 8.13
CA ALA A 225 34.30 -10.40 9.29
C ALA A 225 32.82 -10.37 8.92
N VAL A 226 32.45 -9.69 7.82
CA VAL A 226 31.04 -9.58 7.38
C VAL A 226 30.65 -10.61 6.33
N GLN A 227 31.61 -11.08 5.52
CA GLN A 227 31.34 -11.97 4.39
C GLN A 227 30.60 -13.25 4.80
N VAL A 228 31.12 -13.97 5.80
CA VAL A 228 30.51 -15.22 6.25
C VAL A 228 29.13 -14.98 6.88
N PRO A 229 28.94 -14.02 7.81
CA PRO A 229 27.62 -13.67 8.32
C PRO A 229 26.57 -13.36 7.24
N TYR A 230 26.92 -12.65 6.17
CA TYR A 230 25.98 -12.39 5.08
C TYR A 230 25.58 -13.64 4.28
N LEU A 231 26.48 -14.62 4.14
CA LEU A 231 26.13 -15.92 3.56
C LEU A 231 25.16 -16.70 4.45
N TRP A 232 25.37 -16.70 5.77
CA TRP A 232 24.42 -17.29 6.73
C TRP A 232 23.05 -16.61 6.67
N LEU A 233 23.03 -15.28 6.60
CA LEU A 233 21.81 -14.49 6.51
C LEU A 233 21.05 -14.78 5.20
N ALA A 234 21.75 -14.82 4.06
CA ALA A 234 21.19 -15.21 2.78
C ALA A 234 20.62 -16.62 2.82
N ALA A 235 21.37 -17.59 3.34
CA ALA A 235 20.91 -18.98 3.46
C ALA A 235 19.66 -19.07 4.33
N ALA A 236 19.61 -18.39 5.48
CA ALA A 236 18.44 -18.37 6.35
C ALA A 236 17.20 -17.80 5.64
N LEU A 237 17.34 -16.67 4.95
CA LEU A 237 16.23 -16.05 4.18
C LEU A 237 15.73 -16.97 3.06
N LEU A 238 16.64 -17.61 2.32
CA LEU A 238 16.29 -18.53 1.24
C LEU A 238 15.64 -19.82 1.75
N VAL A 239 16.08 -20.33 2.91
CA VAL A 239 15.44 -21.48 3.58
C VAL A 239 14.03 -21.11 4.00
N ILE A 240 13.82 -19.94 4.62
CA ILE A 240 12.49 -19.47 5.00
C ILE A 240 11.61 -19.30 3.75
N ALA A 241 12.16 -18.73 2.66
CA ALA A 241 11.45 -18.60 1.40
C ALA A 241 11.03 -19.96 0.83
N ALA A 242 11.91 -20.95 0.85
CA ALA A 242 11.63 -22.31 0.40
C ALA A 242 10.54 -22.96 1.27
N VAL A 243 10.66 -22.89 2.59
CA VAL A 243 9.64 -23.38 3.53
C VAL A 243 8.29 -22.75 3.21
N PHE A 244 8.21 -21.43 3.08
CA PHE A 244 6.97 -20.73 2.73
C PHE A 244 6.43 -21.09 1.34
N ALA A 245 7.30 -21.34 0.37
CA ALA A 245 6.90 -21.79 -0.96
C ALA A 245 6.18 -23.15 -0.92
N PHE A 246 6.68 -24.08 -0.10
CA PHE A 246 6.13 -25.44 0.03
C PHE A 246 4.95 -25.55 1.00
N LEU A 247 4.80 -24.62 1.94
CA LEU A 247 3.67 -24.64 2.88
C LEU A 247 2.32 -24.42 2.15
N LYS A 248 1.34 -25.26 2.45
CA LYS A 248 -0.03 -25.14 1.92
C LYS A 248 -0.80 -24.09 2.70
N LEU A 249 -0.47 -22.83 2.43
CA LEU A 249 -1.20 -21.68 2.96
C LEU A 249 -2.39 -21.34 2.04
N PRO A 250 -3.53 -20.91 2.59
CA PRO A 250 -4.70 -20.55 1.78
C PRO A 250 -4.32 -19.45 0.78
N GLN A 251 -4.67 -19.69 -0.49
CA GLN A 251 -4.51 -18.69 -1.55
C GLN A 251 -5.62 -17.66 -1.37
N ILE A 252 -5.26 -16.57 -0.70
CA ILE A 252 -6.13 -15.42 -0.57
C ILE A 252 -5.66 -14.46 -1.66
N GLU A 253 -6.48 -14.30 -2.69
CA GLU A 253 -6.25 -13.28 -3.70
C GLU A 253 -6.57 -11.92 -3.07
N ALA A 254 -5.73 -10.92 -3.31
CA ALA A 254 -6.10 -9.55 -2.98
C ALA A 254 -7.30 -9.21 -3.89
N GLY A 255 -8.51 -9.23 -3.33
CA GLY A 255 -9.71 -8.91 -4.09
C GLY A 255 -9.55 -7.50 -4.64
N SER A 256 -9.51 -7.35 -5.97
CA SER A 256 -9.49 -6.03 -6.56
C SER A 256 -10.81 -5.35 -6.19
N VAL A 257 -10.73 -4.13 -5.65
CA VAL A 257 -11.92 -3.30 -5.36
C VAL A 257 -12.83 -3.25 -6.59
N ALA A 258 -12.26 -3.26 -7.80
CA ALA A 258 -12.98 -3.36 -9.07
C ALA A 258 -13.87 -4.61 -9.19
N LYS A 259 -13.42 -5.79 -8.78
CA LYS A 259 -14.25 -7.01 -8.80
C LYS A 259 -15.43 -6.89 -7.84
N HIS A 260 -15.20 -6.33 -6.65
CA HIS A 260 -16.26 -6.13 -5.68
C HIS A 260 -17.27 -5.07 -6.14
N LEU A 261 -16.81 -3.98 -6.76
CA LEU A 261 -17.68 -2.96 -7.37
C LEU A 261 -18.54 -3.54 -8.51
N LEU A 262 -17.97 -4.41 -9.35
CA LEU A 262 -18.73 -5.12 -10.40
C LEU A 262 -19.79 -6.04 -9.81
N GLU A 263 -19.46 -6.81 -8.76
CA GLU A 263 -20.41 -7.66 -8.04
C GLU A 263 -21.55 -6.85 -7.38
N ARG A 264 -21.28 -5.60 -6.98
CA ARG A 264 -22.26 -4.67 -6.41
C ARG A 264 -23.01 -3.83 -7.45
N GLY A 265 -22.77 -4.05 -8.75
CA GLY A 265 -23.56 -3.48 -9.84
C GLY A 265 -22.99 -2.21 -10.48
N LEU A 266 -21.71 -1.87 -10.28
CA LEU A 266 -21.06 -0.85 -11.09
C LEU A 266 -20.96 -1.33 -12.55
N ALA A 267 -21.78 -0.76 -13.44
CA ALA A 267 -21.83 -1.19 -14.83
C ALA A 267 -20.71 -0.58 -15.67
N TYR A 268 -20.43 0.72 -15.50
CA TYR A 268 -19.48 1.47 -16.33
C TYR A 268 -18.77 2.55 -15.52
N HIS A 269 -17.55 2.89 -15.93
CA HIS A 269 -16.75 3.99 -15.35
C HIS A 269 -16.05 4.76 -16.48
N TRP A 270 -15.98 6.08 -16.34
CA TRP A 270 -15.24 6.95 -17.24
C TRP A 270 -14.42 7.95 -16.45
N ARG A 271 -13.28 8.34 -17.02
CA ARG A 271 -12.42 9.42 -16.50
C ARG A 271 -12.36 10.54 -17.50
N THR A 272 -12.57 11.75 -17.01
CA THR A 272 -12.65 12.94 -17.86
C THR A 272 -12.05 14.14 -17.15
N SER A 273 -11.37 15.03 -17.89
CA SER A 273 -10.81 16.25 -17.32
C SER A 273 -11.90 17.16 -16.77
N THR A 274 -11.61 17.79 -15.62
CA THR A 274 -12.47 18.82 -15.05
C THR A 274 -12.20 20.15 -15.73
N ILE A 275 -13.23 20.75 -16.32
CA ILE A 275 -13.17 22.07 -16.95
C ILE A 275 -14.12 23.00 -16.21
N SER A 276 -13.58 23.94 -15.44
CA SER A 276 -14.36 24.87 -14.60
C SER A 276 -15.30 25.80 -15.38
N SER A 277 -14.99 26.05 -16.65
CA SER A 277 -15.78 26.88 -17.56
C SER A 277 -16.89 26.10 -18.28
N ARG A 278 -16.97 24.77 -18.12
CA ARG A 278 -17.94 23.93 -18.83
C ARG A 278 -19.36 24.30 -18.43
N THR A 279 -20.19 24.56 -19.42
CA THR A 279 -21.58 24.96 -19.27
C THR A 279 -22.47 23.75 -18.93
N PRO A 280 -23.70 23.97 -18.43
CA PRO A 280 -24.63 22.88 -18.14
C PRO A 280 -24.98 22.04 -19.37
N ASP A 281 -25.04 22.67 -20.54
CA ASP A 281 -25.39 22.02 -21.80
C ASP A 281 -24.24 21.15 -22.33
N GLU A 282 -22.99 21.60 -22.16
CA GLU A 282 -21.81 20.77 -22.46
C GLU A 282 -21.70 19.57 -21.49
N HIS A 283 -22.04 19.74 -20.22
CA HIS A 283 -22.05 18.63 -19.25
C HIS A 283 -23.07 17.55 -19.63
N VAL A 284 -24.30 17.91 -20.02
CA VAL A 284 -25.30 16.90 -20.42
C VAL A 284 -24.93 16.25 -21.75
N LEU A 285 -24.37 17.01 -22.71
CA LEU A 285 -23.90 16.45 -23.98
C LEU A 285 -22.84 15.38 -23.73
N MET A 286 -21.87 15.68 -22.87
CA MET A 286 -20.80 14.76 -22.50
C MET A 286 -21.32 13.50 -21.81
N LEU A 287 -22.20 13.63 -20.82
CA LEU A 287 -22.82 12.49 -20.15
C LEU A 287 -23.61 11.63 -21.14
N SER A 288 -24.39 12.27 -22.03
CA SER A 288 -25.20 11.58 -23.04
C SER A 288 -24.33 10.81 -24.03
N GLN A 289 -23.22 11.39 -24.47
CA GLN A 289 -22.27 10.73 -25.38
C GLN A 289 -21.60 9.52 -24.71
N LEU A 290 -21.16 9.65 -23.45
CA LEU A 290 -20.55 8.54 -22.71
C LEU A 290 -21.52 7.37 -22.55
N LEU A 291 -22.79 7.64 -22.24
CA LEU A 291 -23.84 6.62 -22.17
C LEU A 291 -24.13 6.00 -23.54
N THR A 292 -24.16 6.82 -24.59
CA THR A 292 -24.41 6.34 -25.96
C THR A 292 -23.32 5.37 -26.43
N LEU A 293 -22.05 5.59 -26.02
CA LEU A 293 -20.94 4.68 -26.35
C LEU A 293 -21.14 3.26 -25.82
N VAL A 294 -21.95 3.09 -24.76
CA VAL A 294 -22.27 1.79 -24.17
C VAL A 294 -23.70 1.35 -24.47
N GLY A 295 -24.35 1.98 -25.46
CA GLY A 295 -25.70 1.64 -25.91
C GLY A 295 -26.82 2.10 -24.98
N LEU A 296 -26.54 2.99 -24.04
CA LEU A 296 -27.51 3.57 -23.11
C LEU A 296 -27.97 4.95 -23.58
N ASP A 297 -29.24 5.24 -23.33
CA ASP A 297 -29.85 6.53 -23.63
C ASP A 297 -30.12 7.30 -22.32
N VAL A 298 -29.68 8.57 -22.30
CA VAL A 298 -29.79 9.43 -21.12
C VAL A 298 -31.25 9.66 -20.71
N SER A 299 -32.19 9.68 -21.64
CA SER A 299 -33.60 9.95 -21.35
C SER A 299 -34.33 8.69 -20.86
N ARG A 300 -33.96 7.51 -21.37
CA ARG A 300 -34.63 6.26 -21.07
C ARG A 300 -34.02 5.49 -19.90
N ASP A 301 -32.69 5.42 -19.82
CA ASP A 301 -32.00 4.41 -19.00
C ASP A 301 -31.47 4.99 -17.66
N VAL A 302 -31.50 6.32 -17.51
CA VAL A 302 -31.04 7.05 -16.32
C VAL A 302 -32.21 7.35 -15.38
N SER A 303 -32.35 6.62 -14.28
CA SER A 303 -33.47 6.82 -13.35
C SER A 303 -33.23 7.85 -12.24
N ALA A 304 -31.97 8.11 -11.88
CA ALA A 304 -31.58 9.01 -10.81
C ALA A 304 -30.13 9.49 -11.03
N LEU A 305 -29.74 10.57 -10.35
CA LEU A 305 -28.36 11.07 -10.37
C LEU A 305 -27.86 11.35 -8.95
N ALA A 306 -26.64 10.90 -8.66
CA ALA A 306 -25.85 11.31 -7.52
C ALA A 306 -24.61 12.06 -8.02
N ILE A 307 -24.28 13.20 -7.39
CA ILE A 307 -23.18 14.07 -7.81
C ILE A 307 -22.34 14.42 -6.57
N SER A 308 -21.03 14.22 -6.66
CA SER A 308 -20.05 14.74 -5.71
C SER A 308 -19.03 15.60 -6.45
N SER A 309 -18.69 16.77 -5.89
CA SER A 309 -17.68 17.68 -6.44
C SER A 309 -17.22 18.65 -5.36
N SER A 310 -15.90 18.76 -5.17
CA SER A 310 -15.25 19.75 -4.31
C SER A 310 -14.97 21.09 -4.99
N ALA A 311 -15.21 21.26 -6.29
CA ALA A 311 -15.12 22.56 -6.98
C ALA A 311 -16.46 23.31 -7.04
N PRO A 312 -16.60 24.50 -6.39
CA PRO A 312 -17.87 25.24 -6.33
C PRO A 312 -18.44 25.67 -7.69
N THR A 313 -17.57 26.06 -8.63
CA THR A 313 -17.97 26.48 -9.98
C THR A 313 -18.58 25.32 -10.74
N VAL A 314 -17.91 24.16 -10.73
CA VAL A 314 -18.37 22.92 -11.35
C VAL A 314 -19.69 22.46 -10.72
N THR A 315 -19.78 22.43 -9.38
CA THR A 315 -20.99 22.03 -8.66
C THR A 315 -22.19 22.90 -9.03
N THR A 316 -21.97 24.19 -9.28
CA THR A 316 -23.02 25.13 -9.73
C THR A 316 -23.53 24.77 -11.13
N GLN A 317 -22.64 24.47 -12.08
CA GLN A 317 -23.02 24.11 -13.44
C GLN A 317 -23.74 22.77 -13.50
N LEU A 318 -23.30 21.78 -12.72
CA LEU A 318 -23.97 20.49 -12.58
C LEU A 318 -25.37 20.61 -11.96
N ARG A 319 -25.53 21.49 -10.97
CA ARG A 319 -26.84 21.79 -10.40
C ARG A 319 -27.78 22.37 -11.45
N ARG A 320 -27.31 23.30 -12.28
CA ARG A 320 -28.11 23.85 -13.38
C ARG A 320 -28.43 22.79 -14.43
N MET A 321 -27.49 21.91 -14.74
CA MET A 321 -27.69 20.79 -15.67
C MET A 321 -28.82 19.88 -15.18
N THR A 322 -28.74 19.45 -13.92
CA THR A 322 -29.75 18.57 -13.32
C THR A 322 -31.12 19.22 -13.22
N GLN A 323 -31.19 20.50 -12.84
CA GLN A 323 -32.45 21.25 -12.81
C GLN A 323 -33.09 21.44 -14.19
N ARG A 324 -32.29 21.51 -15.26
CA ARG A 324 -32.81 21.75 -16.61
C ARG A 324 -33.18 20.46 -17.34
N TRP A 325 -32.35 19.43 -17.23
CA TRP A 325 -32.42 18.22 -18.06
C TRP A 325 -32.88 16.97 -17.31
N PHE A 326 -32.92 17.01 -15.97
CA PHE A 326 -33.27 15.88 -15.12
C PHE A 326 -34.27 16.29 -14.01
N ALA A 327 -35.06 17.33 -14.26
CA ALA A 327 -35.99 17.91 -13.29
C ALA A 327 -37.07 16.93 -12.81
N ASP A 328 -37.40 15.95 -13.65
CA ASP A 328 -38.37 14.88 -13.42
C ASP A 328 -37.80 13.69 -12.62
N ARG A 329 -36.53 13.75 -12.20
CA ARG A 329 -35.80 12.62 -11.60
C ARG A 329 -35.27 12.94 -10.22
N PRO A 330 -35.09 11.91 -9.36
CA PRO A 330 -34.36 12.06 -8.12
C PRO A 330 -32.91 12.47 -8.40
N VAL A 331 -32.50 13.61 -7.82
CA VAL A 331 -31.13 14.12 -7.91
C VAL A 331 -30.61 14.40 -6.51
N THR A 332 -29.45 13.85 -6.18
CA THR A 332 -28.70 14.15 -4.95
C THR A 332 -27.38 14.79 -5.33
N ILE A 333 -27.15 16.01 -4.86
CA ILE A 333 -25.84 16.68 -4.97
C ILE A 333 -25.26 16.73 -3.57
N LEU A 334 -24.21 15.97 -3.35
CA LEU A 334 -23.56 15.84 -2.06
C LEU A 334 -22.98 17.19 -1.61
N GLY A 335 -23.24 17.54 -0.36
CA GLY A 335 -22.85 18.81 0.22
C GLY A 335 -23.48 19.03 1.61
N PRO A 336 -23.26 20.19 2.22
CA PRO A 336 -23.77 20.50 3.55
C PRO A 336 -25.28 20.26 3.70
N GLY A 337 -25.67 19.47 4.70
CA GLY A 337 -27.08 19.16 5.01
C GLY A 337 -27.67 17.95 4.28
N VAL A 338 -26.95 17.32 3.36
CA VAL A 338 -27.37 16.05 2.75
C VAL A 338 -27.23 14.92 3.77
N LYS A 339 -28.28 14.13 3.94
CA LYS A 339 -28.27 12.97 4.86
C LYS A 339 -27.60 11.79 4.18
N THR A 340 -26.34 11.54 4.54
CA THR A 340 -25.55 10.40 4.03
C THR A 340 -25.69 9.13 4.86
N GLY A 341 -26.27 9.24 6.06
CA GLY A 341 -26.28 8.14 7.05
C GLY A 341 -25.00 8.02 7.87
N MET A 342 -23.95 8.79 7.53
CA MET A 342 -22.70 8.88 8.26
C MET A 342 -22.66 10.15 9.11
N ALA A 343 -22.51 10.00 10.43
CA ALA A 343 -22.39 11.16 11.33
C ALA A 343 -21.00 11.80 11.16
N ILE A 344 -20.94 13.13 11.10
CA ILE A 344 -19.70 13.88 10.92
C ILE A 344 -19.32 14.51 12.26
N LEU A 345 -18.28 13.97 12.92
CA LEU A 345 -17.78 14.42 14.21
C LEU A 345 -16.68 15.47 14.04
N TYR A 346 -17.03 16.56 13.37
CA TYR A 346 -16.20 17.75 13.22
C TYR A 346 -16.84 18.91 13.97
N ASP A 347 -16.05 19.85 14.47
CA ASP A 347 -16.56 21.07 15.11
C ASP A 347 -17.51 21.83 14.17
N ASN A 348 -17.15 21.88 12.88
CA ASN A 348 -18.00 22.39 11.82
C ASN A 348 -18.12 21.37 10.67
N PRO A 349 -19.20 20.57 10.62
CA PRO A 349 -19.41 19.57 9.57
C PRO A 349 -19.45 20.13 8.15
N ARG A 350 -19.67 21.44 7.98
CA ARG A 350 -19.72 22.09 6.66
C ARG A 350 -18.34 22.29 6.02
N GLU A 351 -17.28 22.16 6.80
CA GLU A 351 -15.90 22.31 6.32
C GLU A 351 -15.36 21.03 5.68
N VAL A 352 -16.05 19.91 5.86
CA VAL A 352 -15.66 18.65 5.23
C VAL A 352 -16.11 18.65 3.77
N GLY A 353 -15.16 18.37 2.87
CA GLY A 353 -15.39 18.28 1.43
C GLY A 353 -16.39 17.18 1.08
N ALA A 354 -17.19 17.41 0.03
CA ALA A 354 -18.17 16.42 -0.44
C ALA A 354 -17.49 15.14 -0.97
N ASP A 355 -16.33 15.27 -1.60
CA ASP A 355 -15.46 14.17 -2.01
C ASP A 355 -15.09 13.28 -0.81
N ARG A 356 -14.54 13.87 0.25
CA ARG A 356 -14.14 13.15 1.48
C ARG A 356 -15.28 12.38 2.13
N ILE A 357 -16.47 12.98 2.16
CA ILE A 357 -17.67 12.31 2.67
C ILE A 357 -18.12 11.17 1.74
N ALA A 358 -18.05 11.36 0.42
CA ALA A 358 -18.38 10.30 -0.54
C ALA A 358 -17.44 9.10 -0.38
N ASP A 359 -16.14 9.37 -0.26
CA ASP A 359 -15.11 8.35 -0.08
C ASP A 359 -15.30 7.59 1.22
N ALA A 360 -15.56 8.30 2.33
CA ALA A 360 -15.83 7.69 3.61
C ALA A 360 -17.09 6.81 3.60
N VAL A 361 -18.19 7.29 3.01
CA VAL A 361 -19.44 6.54 2.90
C VAL A 361 -19.26 5.30 2.02
N GLY A 362 -18.63 5.45 0.85
CA GLY A 362 -18.37 4.34 -0.06
C GLY A 362 -17.43 3.30 0.57
N ALA A 363 -16.35 3.74 1.21
CA ALA A 363 -15.42 2.85 1.90
C ALA A 363 -16.09 2.09 3.05
N TYR A 364 -16.93 2.73 3.85
CA TYR A 364 -17.63 2.08 4.96
C TYR A 364 -18.70 1.09 4.49
N ASP A 365 -19.39 1.40 3.39
CA ASP A 365 -20.35 0.50 2.76
C ASP A 365 -19.67 -0.71 2.07
N LEU A 366 -18.44 -0.56 1.58
CA LEU A 366 -17.64 -1.66 1.04
C LEU A 366 -16.97 -2.50 2.14
N CYS A 367 -16.48 -1.85 3.19
CA CYS A 367 -15.67 -2.45 4.24
C CYS A 367 -16.18 -2.02 5.63
N PRO A 368 -17.27 -2.60 6.16
CA PRO A 368 -17.79 -2.19 7.47
C PRO A 368 -16.77 -2.39 8.60
N GLY A 369 -16.55 -1.36 9.42
CA GLY A 369 -15.61 -1.39 10.54
C GLY A 369 -14.85 -0.07 10.71
N PRO A 370 -13.83 -0.03 11.59
CA PRO A 370 -12.94 1.13 11.69
C PRO A 370 -12.01 1.20 10.47
N LEU A 371 -11.96 2.36 9.81
CA LEU A 371 -11.24 2.53 8.54
C LEU A 371 -10.38 3.78 8.53
N ILE A 372 -9.29 3.70 7.78
CA ILE A 372 -8.59 4.86 7.23
C ILE A 372 -8.80 4.82 5.73
N VAL A 373 -9.40 5.87 5.18
CA VAL A 373 -9.65 6.04 3.75
C VAL A 373 -8.57 6.97 3.21
N VAL A 374 -7.85 6.52 2.19
CA VAL A 374 -6.76 7.30 1.57
C VAL A 374 -7.11 7.58 0.13
N ASP A 375 -7.40 8.84 -0.19
CA ASP A 375 -7.60 9.30 -1.57
C ASP A 375 -6.32 9.95 -2.09
N LEU A 376 -5.89 9.51 -3.28
CA LEU A 376 -4.68 9.98 -3.97
C LEU A 376 -5.08 10.80 -5.19
N GLY A 377 -5.66 11.97 -4.94
CA GLY A 377 -6.11 12.92 -5.95
C GLY A 377 -5.15 14.10 -6.12
N THR A 378 -5.75 15.28 -6.37
CA THR A 378 -5.03 16.56 -6.42
C THR A 378 -4.29 16.83 -5.10
N ALA A 379 -4.86 16.36 -3.99
CA ALA A 379 -4.21 16.25 -2.70
C ALA A 379 -4.24 14.77 -2.26
N THR A 380 -3.32 14.40 -1.37
CA THR A 380 -3.35 13.11 -0.70
C THR A 380 -4.16 13.28 0.58
N VAL A 381 -5.35 12.70 0.65
CA VAL A 381 -6.27 12.85 1.78
C VAL A 381 -6.32 11.57 2.59
N PHE A 382 -6.26 11.69 3.92
CA PHE A 382 -6.38 10.59 4.87
C PHE A 382 -7.58 10.85 5.76
N ASP A 383 -8.66 10.09 5.61
CA ASP A 383 -9.88 10.23 6.40
C ASP A 383 -10.06 9.04 7.34
N VAL A 384 -10.60 9.29 8.53
CA VAL A 384 -10.78 8.27 9.56
C VAL A 384 -12.26 8.07 9.81
N VAL A 385 -12.69 6.81 9.74
CA VAL A 385 -14.07 6.39 10.04
C VAL A 385 -14.06 5.47 11.27
N SER A 386 -14.93 5.77 12.22
CA SER A 386 -15.09 4.99 13.45
C SER A 386 -15.73 3.62 13.18
N VAL A 387 -15.64 2.72 14.15
CA VAL A 387 -16.34 1.41 14.09
C VAL A 387 -17.85 1.52 13.94
N LYS A 388 -18.44 2.67 14.32
CA LYS A 388 -19.88 2.93 14.20
C LYS A 388 -20.26 3.55 12.84
N GLY A 389 -19.29 3.79 11.96
CA GLY A 389 -19.51 4.51 10.71
C GLY A 389 -19.62 6.02 10.91
N GLU A 390 -18.90 6.58 11.89
CA GLU A 390 -18.83 8.03 12.12
C GLU A 390 -17.55 8.58 11.47
N TYR A 391 -17.67 9.66 10.70
CA TYR A 391 -16.52 10.38 10.17
C TYR A 391 -15.85 11.18 11.28
N LEU A 392 -14.61 10.84 11.62
CA LEU A 392 -13.86 11.43 12.73
C LEU A 392 -12.99 12.62 12.32
N GLY A 393 -12.66 12.72 11.03
CA GLY A 393 -11.73 13.72 10.52
C GLY A 393 -10.65 13.14 9.65
N GLY A 394 -9.65 13.96 9.35
CA GLY A 394 -8.56 13.52 8.49
C GLY A 394 -7.47 14.55 8.26
N ALA A 395 -6.40 14.13 7.59
CA ALA A 395 -5.26 14.96 7.20
C ALA A 395 -5.22 15.14 5.68
N ILE A 396 -4.71 16.29 5.22
CA ILE A 396 -4.51 16.58 3.81
C ILE A 396 -3.02 16.86 3.61
N ALA A 397 -2.40 16.14 2.68
CA ALA A 397 -1.04 16.33 2.24
C ALA A 397 -1.01 16.73 0.74
N PRO A 398 0.09 17.33 0.24
CA PRO A 398 0.24 17.57 -1.18
C PRO A 398 0.00 16.30 -2.01
N GLY A 399 -0.63 16.45 -3.18
CA GLY A 399 -0.86 15.34 -4.10
C GLY A 399 0.43 14.84 -4.70
N VAL A 400 0.48 13.54 -5.03
CA VAL A 400 1.68 12.88 -5.58
C VAL A 400 2.22 13.63 -6.81
N MET A 401 1.34 14.11 -7.69
CA MET A 401 1.77 14.82 -8.90
C MET A 401 2.37 16.20 -8.60
N VAL A 402 1.76 16.96 -7.68
CA VAL A 402 2.27 18.27 -7.25
C VAL A 402 3.63 18.13 -6.56
N SER A 403 3.83 17.05 -5.80
CA SER A 403 5.11 16.74 -5.19
C SER A 403 6.20 16.29 -6.17
N LEU A 404 5.83 15.83 -7.38
CA LEU A 404 6.79 15.46 -8.43
C LEU A 404 7.25 16.66 -9.28
N GLU A 405 6.47 17.74 -9.28
CA GLU A 405 6.77 18.98 -10.01
C GLU A 405 7.50 20.04 -9.16
N ALA A 406 7.49 19.89 -7.84
CA ALA A 406 8.19 20.73 -6.86
C ALA A 406 9.62 20.23 -6.62
#